data_AF-A0A947AF30-F1
#
_entry.id   AF-A0A947AF30-F1
#
_cell.length_a   1.000
_cell.length_b   1.000
_cell.length_c   1.000
_cell.angle_alpha   90.00
_cell.angle_beta   90.00
_cell.angle_gamma   90.00
#
_symmetry.space_group_name_H-M   'P 1'
#
loop_
_entity.id
_entity.type
_entity.pdbx_description
1 polymer ?
#
loop_
_entity_poly.entity_id
_entity_poly.type
_entity_poly.pdbx_seq_one_letter_code
_entity_poly.pdbx_strand_id
1 'polypeptide(L)'
;MKKYLIFLLSWPLFAGLNNLDISQAISMLENNNLELKISHFNEQMKAYEAVAAKGNHYGKLDVTVTGMRSNDAGNVFGFKLQSREATFGDFGFSEFDATNPNILSVQP
;
A
#
# COMPACT_ATOMS: atom_id res chain seq x y z
N MET A 1 -60.68 6.66 -32.05
CA MET A 1 -59.49 6.66 -31.17
C MET A 1 -59.30 5.35 -30.39
N LYS A 2 -60.33 4.71 -29.82
CA LYS A 2 -60.20 3.44 -29.07
C LYS A 2 -59.60 2.25 -29.84
N LYS A 3 -59.80 2.14 -31.17
CA LYS A 3 -59.28 1.01 -31.98
C LYS A 3 -57.75 1.02 -32.16
N TYR A 4 -57.10 2.19 -32.10
CA TYR A 4 -55.65 2.31 -32.27
C TYR A 4 -54.86 2.04 -30.97
N LEU A 5 -55.54 2.11 -29.81
CA LEU A 5 -54.94 1.82 -28.50
C LEU A 5 -54.57 0.34 -28.35
N ILE A 6 -55.34 -0.56 -28.96
CA ILE A 6 -55.09 -2.00 -28.96
C ILE A 6 -53.82 -2.33 -29.75
N PHE A 7 -53.52 -1.59 -30.82
CA PHE A 7 -52.33 -1.78 -31.65
C PHE A 7 -51.05 -1.29 -30.96
N LEU A 8 -51.16 -0.25 -30.14
CA LEU A 8 -50.07 0.24 -29.28
C LEU A 8 -49.75 -0.72 -28.13
N LEU A 9 -50.77 -1.38 -27.59
CA LEU A 9 -50.62 -2.32 -26.47
C LEU A 9 -50.04 -3.68 -26.91
N SER A 10 -50.23 -4.07 -28.17
CA SER A 10 -49.72 -5.34 -28.71
C SER A 10 -48.29 -5.27 -29.25
N TRP A 11 -47.75 -4.06 -29.49
CA TRP A 11 -46.37 -3.87 -29.98
C TRP A 11 -45.28 -4.53 -29.11
N PRO A 12 -45.29 -4.46 -27.76
CA PRO A 12 -44.29 -5.13 -26.94
C PRO A 12 -44.40 -6.65 -26.91
N LEU A 13 -45.54 -7.25 -27.32
CA LEU A 13 -45.71 -8.71 -27.33
C LEU A 13 -44.92 -9.40 -28.45
N PHE A 14 -44.52 -8.66 -29.49
CA PHE A 14 -43.69 -9.14 -30.59
C PHE A 14 -42.21 -8.77 -30.42
N ALA A 15 -41.88 -7.93 -29.44
CA ALA A 15 -40.52 -7.49 -29.16
C ALA A 15 -39.87 -8.43 -28.12
N GLY A 16 -39.36 -9.60 -28.54
CA GLY A 16 -38.49 -10.35 -27.63
C GLY A 16 -38.33 -11.86 -27.81
N LEU A 17 -38.78 -12.48 -28.91
CA LEU A 17 -38.56 -13.92 -29.12
C LEU A 17 -37.49 -14.15 -30.19
N ASN A 18 -36.23 -13.93 -29.82
CA ASN A 18 -35.11 -14.53 -30.54
C ASN A 18 -34.91 -15.93 -29.93
N ASN A 19 -35.21 -16.99 -30.68
CA ASN A 19 -34.83 -18.34 -30.28
C ASN A 19 -33.31 -18.39 -30.19
N LEU A 20 -32.79 -18.31 -28.97
CA LEU A 20 -31.35 -18.29 -28.71
C LEU A 20 -30.78 -19.65 -29.12
N ASP A 21 -29.91 -19.66 -30.12
CA ASP A 21 -29.13 -20.85 -30.42
C ASP A 21 -28.23 -21.18 -29.22
N ILE A 22 -27.98 -22.47 -28.96
CA ILE A 22 -27.17 -22.89 -27.80
C ILE A 22 -25.78 -22.25 -27.85
N SER A 23 -25.20 -22.10 -29.03
CA SER A 23 -23.89 -21.44 -29.19
C SER A 23 -23.93 -19.97 -28.77
N GLN A 24 -25.04 -19.28 -29.07
CA GLN A 24 -25.26 -17.89 -28.65
C GLN A 24 -25.48 -17.80 -27.14
N ALA A 25 -26.23 -18.74 -26.57
CA ALA A 25 -26.45 -18.82 -25.12
C ALA A 25 -25.12 -19.01 -24.36
N ILE A 26 -24.26 -19.92 -24.83
CA ILE A 26 -22.93 -20.16 -24.25
C ILE A 26 -22.05 -18.92 -24.38
N SER A 27 -22.01 -18.27 -25.54
CA SER A 27 -21.22 -17.05 -25.73
C SER A 27 -21.70 -15.90 -24.84
N MET A 28 -23.03 -15.74 -24.67
CA MET A 28 -23.59 -14.78 -23.73
C MET A 28 -23.23 -15.13 -22.29
N LEU A 29 -23.25 -16.40 -21.91
CA LEU A 29 -22.85 -16.85 -20.59
C LEU A 29 -21.38 -16.52 -20.32
N GLU A 30 -20.47 -16.90 -21.21
CA GLU A 30 -19.03 -16.66 -21.05
C GLU A 30 -18.69 -15.16 -20.91
N ASN A 31 -19.35 -14.30 -21.69
CA ASN A 31 -19.04 -12.87 -21.69
C ASN A 31 -19.81 -12.04 -20.65
N ASN A 32 -21.02 -12.45 -20.27
CA ASN A 32 -21.91 -11.66 -19.41
C ASN A 32 -22.13 -12.26 -18.02
N ASN A 33 -21.67 -13.47 -17.75
CA ASN A 33 -21.83 -14.08 -16.44
C ASN A 33 -20.83 -13.48 -15.44
N LEU A 34 -21.38 -12.84 -14.40
CA LEU A 34 -20.60 -12.22 -13.33
C LEU A 34 -19.84 -13.25 -12.50
N GLU A 35 -20.40 -14.44 -12.27
CA GLU A 35 -19.75 -15.53 -11.53
C GLU A 35 -18.49 -16.02 -12.25
N LEU A 36 -18.55 -16.19 -13.57
CA LEU A 36 -17.37 -16.57 -14.37
C LEU A 36 -16.28 -15.49 -14.29
N LYS A 37 -16.66 -14.21 -14.37
CA LYS A 37 -15.72 -13.09 -14.21
C LYS A 37 -15.09 -13.07 -12.81
N ILE A 38 -15.88 -13.31 -11.77
CA ILE A 38 -15.40 -13.40 -10.38
C ILE A 38 -14.45 -14.58 -10.22
N SER A 39 -14.77 -15.74 -10.80
CA SER A 39 -13.92 -16.93 -10.76
C SER A 39 -12.56 -16.67 -11.41
N HIS A 40 -12.53 -16.11 -12.62
CA HIS A 40 -11.28 -15.73 -13.29
C HIS A 40 -10.50 -14.65 -12.55
N PHE A 41 -11.19 -13.69 -11.93
CA PHE A 41 -10.53 -12.68 -11.10
C PHE A 41 -9.90 -13.33 -9.85
N ASN A 42 -10.61 -14.24 -9.19
CA ASN A 42 -10.10 -14.97 -8.02
C ASN A 42 -8.87 -15.82 -8.38
N GLU A 43 -8.90 -16.51 -9.51
CA GLU A 43 -7.74 -17.26 -10.02
C GLU A 43 -6.51 -16.35 -10.18
N GLN A 44 -6.69 -15.21 -10.85
CA GLN A 44 -5.61 -14.22 -11.01
C GLN A 44 -5.11 -13.70 -9.67
N MET A 45 -6.02 -13.38 -8.73
CA MET A 45 -5.63 -12.94 -7.40
C MET A 45 -4.82 -13.98 -6.64
N LYS A 46 -5.19 -15.27 -6.74
CA LYS A 46 -4.40 -16.35 -6.12
C LYS A 46 -3.00 -16.47 -6.72
N ALA A 47 -2.86 -16.27 -8.03
CA ALA A 47 -1.54 -16.22 -8.66
C ALA A 47 -0.68 -15.05 -8.14
N TYR A 48 -1.26 -13.85 -8.02
CA TYR A 48 -0.56 -12.69 -7.45
C TYR A 48 -0.21 -12.89 -5.97
N GLU A 49 -1.11 -13.46 -5.17
CA GLU A 49 -0.86 -13.80 -3.76
C GLU A 49 0.33 -14.76 -3.63
N ALA A 50 0.43 -15.77 -4.50
CA ALA A 50 1.55 -16.71 -4.49
C ALA A 50 2.89 -16.01 -4.80
N VAL A 51 2.91 -15.09 -5.76
CA VAL A 51 4.10 -14.29 -6.09
C VAL A 51 4.47 -13.37 -4.93
N ALA A 52 3.50 -12.68 -4.32
CA ALA A 52 3.73 -11.83 -3.15
C ALA A 52 4.25 -12.62 -1.95
N ALA A 53 3.70 -13.81 -1.69
CA ALA A 53 4.16 -14.71 -0.63
C ALA A 53 5.62 -15.13 -0.85
N LYS A 54 6.00 -15.45 -2.10
CA LYS A 54 7.40 -15.71 -2.46
C LYS A 54 8.29 -14.48 -2.25
N GLY A 55 7.76 -13.28 -2.53
CA GLY A 55 8.38 -11.99 -2.27
C GLY A 55 8.82 -11.79 -0.82
N ASN A 56 8.01 -12.27 0.14
CA ASN A 56 8.30 -12.15 1.57
C ASN A 56 9.59 -12.86 2.01
N HIS A 57 10.13 -13.80 1.21
CA HIS A 57 11.41 -14.44 1.50
C HIS A 57 12.63 -13.58 1.16
N TYR A 58 12.48 -12.54 0.35
CA TYR A 58 13.60 -11.69 -0.09
C TYR A 58 13.91 -10.52 0.85
N GLY A 59 13.13 -10.33 1.92
CA GLY A 59 13.24 -9.17 2.79
C GLY A 59 12.70 -7.89 2.13
N LYS A 60 12.75 -6.76 2.87
CA LYS A 60 12.23 -5.46 2.41
C LYS A 60 13.34 -4.42 2.49
N LEU A 61 13.47 -3.63 1.42
CA LEU A 61 14.35 -2.46 1.39
C LEU A 61 13.49 -1.22 1.18
N ASP A 62 13.40 -0.38 2.22
CA ASP A 62 12.73 0.92 2.16
C ASP A 62 13.78 2.03 2.28
N VAL A 63 13.61 3.10 1.51
CA VAL A 63 14.44 4.31 1.61
C VAL A 63 13.59 5.42 2.20
N THR A 64 14.01 5.94 3.35
CA THR A 64 13.32 7.02 4.07
C THR A 64 14.30 8.16 4.35
N VAL A 65 13.87 9.40 4.11
CA VAL A 65 14.62 10.61 4.44
C VAL A 65 13.86 11.38 5.51
N THR A 66 14.49 11.60 6.66
CA THR A 66 13.93 12.33 7.79
C THR A 66 14.86 13.48 8.17
N GLY A 67 14.30 14.65 8.50
CA GLY A 67 15.05 15.83 8.96
C GLY A 67 14.42 16.43 10.21
N MET A 68 15.25 16.92 11.13
CA MET A 68 14.82 17.51 12.40
C MET A 68 15.75 18.66 12.80
N ARG A 69 15.17 19.72 13.39
CA ARG A 69 15.90 20.91 13.87
C ARG A 69 15.40 21.27 15.27
N SER A 70 16.32 21.39 16.23
CA SER A 70 16.05 21.93 17.56
C SER A 70 17.19 22.83 18.00
N ASN A 71 16.89 23.80 18.87
CA ASN A 71 17.87 24.66 19.54
C ASN A 71 17.98 24.37 21.05
N ASP A 72 17.20 23.39 21.55
CA ASP A 72 17.28 22.92 22.92
C ASP A 72 18.46 21.96 23.08
N ALA A 73 19.26 22.16 24.12
CA ALA A 73 20.51 21.44 24.32
C ALA A 73 20.30 19.92 24.47
N GLY A 74 19.22 19.50 25.15
CA GLY A 74 18.90 18.08 25.34
C GLY A 74 18.53 17.39 24.02
N ASN A 75 17.70 18.05 23.22
CA ASN A 75 17.33 17.54 21.90
C ASN A 75 18.50 17.54 20.91
N VAL A 76 19.32 18.61 20.87
CA VAL A 76 20.51 18.68 20.02
C VAL A 76 21.50 17.57 20.36
N PHE A 77 21.75 17.33 21.65
CA PHE A 77 22.59 16.22 22.11
C PHE A 77 21.99 14.86 21.70
N GLY A 78 20.69 14.65 21.92
CA GLY A 78 19.99 13.44 21.50
C GLY A 78 20.09 13.19 19.99
N PHE A 79 19.99 14.23 19.16
CA PHE A 79 20.13 14.11 17.71
C PHE A 79 21.54 13.73 17.29
N LYS A 80 22.57 14.34 17.92
CA LYS A 80 23.96 13.96 17.69
C LYS A 80 24.22 12.50 18.08
N LEU A 81 23.64 12.01 19.18
CA LEU A 81 23.74 10.60 19.54
C LEU A 81 23.08 9.68 18.51
N GLN A 82 21.85 9.99 18.10
CA GLN A 82 21.10 9.19 17.12
C GLN A 82 21.77 9.15 15.75
N SER A 83 22.36 10.27 15.32
CA SER A 83 23.14 10.39 14.08
C SER A 83 24.57 9.85 14.19
N ARG A 84 25.01 9.46 15.40
CA ARG A 84 26.39 9.04 15.70
C ARG A 84 27.43 10.13 15.40
N GLU A 85 27.03 11.39 15.54
CA GLU A 85 27.86 12.60 15.39
C GLU A 85 28.23 13.23 16.74
N ALA A 86 27.88 12.59 17.87
CA ALA A 86 28.27 13.05 19.20
C ALA A 86 29.79 12.92 19.40
N THR A 87 30.39 14.02 19.83
CA THR A 87 31.82 14.12 20.15
C THR A 87 32.03 14.10 21.66
N PHE A 88 33.26 13.86 22.11
CA PHE A 88 33.59 13.89 23.54
C PHE A 88 33.27 15.26 24.20
N GLY A 89 33.41 16.35 23.44
CA GLY A 89 33.02 17.69 23.89
C GLY A 89 31.52 17.84 24.14
N ASP A 90 30.66 17.08 23.46
CA ASP A 90 29.19 17.12 23.64
C ASP A 90 28.74 16.54 25.00
N PHE A 91 29.65 15.87 25.75
CA PHE A 91 29.41 15.36 27.10
C PHE A 91 29.90 16.31 28.21
N GLY A 92 30.32 17.53 27.86
CA GLY A 92 30.86 18.50 28.83
C GLY A 92 32.35 18.30 29.14
N PHE A 93 33.08 17.64 28.25
CA PHE A 93 34.54 17.45 28.35
C PHE A 93 35.31 18.29 27.31
N SER A 94 34.78 19.44 26.90
CA SER A 94 35.44 20.33 25.94
C SER A 94 36.80 20.82 26.42
N GLU A 95 37.01 20.87 27.73
CA GLU A 95 38.25 21.29 28.38
C GLU A 95 39.15 20.11 28.77
N PHE A 96 38.85 18.87 28.35
CA PHE A 96 39.69 17.73 28.70
C PHE A 96 41.07 17.83 28.05
N ASP A 97 42.08 18.08 28.89
CA ASP A 97 43.48 18.08 28.51
C ASP A 97 44.07 16.68 28.75
N ALA A 98 44.45 15.99 27.67
CA ALA A 98 45.08 14.68 27.74
C ALA A 98 46.45 14.68 28.46
N THR A 99 47.07 15.84 28.64
CA THR A 99 48.32 16.01 29.39
C THR A 99 48.10 16.22 30.89
N ASN A 100 46.86 16.50 31.31
CA ASN A 100 46.45 16.61 32.70
C ASN A 100 45.23 15.73 32.99
N PRO A 101 45.43 14.41 33.21
CA PRO A 101 44.34 13.45 33.41
C PRO A 101 43.52 13.71 34.69
N ASN A 102 43.99 14.57 35.60
CA ASN A 102 43.32 14.92 36.86
C ASN A 102 42.42 16.17 36.75
N ILE A 103 42.15 16.65 35.53
CA ILE A 103 41.28 17.82 35.31
C ILE A 103 39.82 17.59 35.73
N LEU A 104 39.39 16.33 35.80
CA LEU A 104 38.07 15.96 36.29
C LEU A 104 38.17 15.63 37.78
N SER A 105 37.56 16.46 38.63
CA SER A 105 37.35 16.16 40.04
C SER A 105 36.28 15.08 40.19
N VAL A 106 36.64 13.83 39.86
CA VAL A 106 35.78 12.67 40.05
C VAL A 106 35.90 12.24 41.51
N GLN A 107 34.85 12.49 42.31
CA GLN A 107 34.74 11.82 43.62
C GLN A 107 34.41 10.33 43.38
N PRO A 108 35.03 9.42 44.14
CA PRO A 108 34.76 7.98 44.02
C PRO A 108 33.30 7.64 44.31
#